data_AF-A0A942FFI2-F1
#
_entry.id   AF-A0A942FFI2-F1
#
_cell.length_a   1.000
_cell.length_b   1.000
_cell.length_c   1.000
_cell.angle_alpha   90.00
_cell.angle_beta   90.00
_cell.angle_gamma   90.00
#
_symmetry.space_group_name_H-M   'P 1'
#
loop_
_entity.id
_entity.type
_entity.pdbx_description
1 polymer ?
#
loop_
_entity_poly.entity_id
_entity_poly.type
_entity_poly.pdbx_seq_one_letter_code
_entity_poly.pdbx_strand_id
1 'polypeptide(L)'
;LIRLTPSIRERIDYGSEVFKELRNKRTAVERIFSRLLSVAMQNPPAIGWHAIQNYCTIAHITVLLVAIAAKRSGHDDKIRFVKSFIPTLSHEASKRIL
;
A
#
# COMPACT_ATOMS: atom_id res chain seq x y z
N LEU A 1 33.15 -15.22 -10.22
CA LEU A 1 32.41 -14.29 -9.32
C LEU A 1 33.09 -14.29 -7.96
N ILE A 2 33.88 -13.26 -7.66
CA ILE A 2 34.52 -13.09 -6.35
C ILE A 2 33.41 -12.69 -5.36
N ARG A 3 33.11 -13.53 -4.36
CA ARG A 3 32.23 -13.14 -3.26
C ARG A 3 33.01 -12.20 -2.34
N LEU A 4 32.61 -10.93 -2.30
CA LEU A 4 33.06 -10.00 -1.27
C LEU A 4 32.53 -10.50 0.08
N THR A 5 33.40 -11.13 0.86
CA THR A 5 33.15 -11.53 2.25
C THR A 5 33.64 -10.44 3.21
N PRO A 6 32.92 -10.17 4.31
CA PRO A 6 31.62 -10.74 4.65
C PRO A 6 30.50 -10.10 3.82
N SER A 7 29.57 -10.93 3.36
CA SER A 7 28.41 -10.42 2.63
C SER A 7 27.50 -9.65 3.60
N ILE A 8 26.85 -8.58 3.14
CA ILE A 8 25.90 -7.81 3.98
C ILE A 8 24.85 -8.73 4.63
N ARG A 9 24.51 -9.84 3.97
CA ARG A 9 23.58 -10.87 4.48
C ARG A 9 24.09 -11.56 5.75
N GLU A 10 25.39 -11.78 5.89
CA GLU A 10 25.98 -12.39 7.10
C GLU A 10 25.95 -11.45 8.31
N ARG A 11 25.78 -10.15 8.09
CA ARG A 11 25.72 -9.13 9.15
C ARG A 11 24.30 -8.83 9.63
N ILE A 12 23.29 -9.38 8.96
CA ILE A 12 21.87 -9.13 9.29
C ILE A 12 21.40 -10.24 10.23
N ASP A 13 20.95 -9.85 11.42
CA ASP A 13 20.25 -10.76 12.32
C ASP A 13 18.79 -10.94 11.87
N TYR A 14 18.59 -11.92 10.99
CA TYR A 14 17.27 -12.34 10.50
C TYR A 14 16.36 -12.91 11.61
N GLY A 15 16.94 -13.38 12.72
CA GLY A 15 16.22 -13.96 13.86
C GLY A 15 15.68 -12.90 14.82
N SER A 16 16.27 -11.71 14.83
CA SER A 16 15.86 -10.61 15.71
C SER A 16 14.38 -10.23 15.53
N GLU A 17 13.72 -9.91 16.64
CA GLU A 17 12.33 -9.41 16.61
C GLU A 17 12.23 -8.10 15.83
N VAL A 18 13.24 -7.23 15.92
CA VAL A 18 13.31 -5.98 15.14
C VAL A 18 13.30 -6.27 13.64
N PHE A 19 14.07 -7.24 13.18
CA PHE A 19 14.09 -7.62 11.77
C PHE A 19 12.74 -8.17 11.32
N LYS A 20 12.13 -9.05 12.12
CA LYS A 20 10.79 -9.61 11.83
C LYS A 20 9.73 -8.52 11.75
N GLU A 21 9.73 -7.57 12.68
CA GLU A 21 8.79 -6.45 12.70
C GLU A 21 8.96 -5.57 11.45
N LEU A 22 10.21 -5.18 11.14
CA LEU A 22 10.50 -4.34 9.98
C LEU A 22 10.13 -5.05 8.66
N ARG A 23 10.41 -6.35 8.57
CA ARG A 23 10.01 -7.19 7.43
C ARG A 23 8.49 -7.24 7.29
N ASN A 24 7.76 -7.43 8.39
CA ASN A 24 6.30 -7.45 8.39
C ASN A 24 5.71 -6.10 7.94
N LYS A 25 6.25 -4.98 8.43
CA LYS A 25 5.85 -3.62 7.98
C LYS A 25 6.09 -3.44 6.49
N ARG A 26 7.27 -3.82 5.99
CA ARG A 26 7.60 -3.75 4.56
C ARG A 26 6.64 -4.59 3.72
N THR A 27 6.41 -5.85 4.09
CA THR A 27 5.50 -6.73 3.36
C THR A 27 4.06 -6.21 3.40
N ALA A 28 3.63 -5.58 4.49
CA ALA A 28 2.31 -4.94 4.55
C ALA A 28 2.20 -3.80 3.52
N VAL A 29 3.22 -2.94 3.41
CA VAL A 29 3.30 -1.86 2.41
C VAL A 29 3.28 -2.42 0.99
N GLU A 30 4.11 -3.42 0.68
CA GLU A 30 4.18 -4.06 -0.64
C GLU A 30 2.83 -4.66 -1.06
N ARG A 31 2.09 -5.30 -0.14
CA ARG A 31 0.76 -5.87 -0.42
C ARG A 31 -0.28 -4.81 -0.76
N ILE A 32 -0.24 -3.67 -0.08
CA ILE A 32 -1.17 -2.56 -0.35
C ILE A 32 -0.91 -2.00 -1.76
N PHE A 33 0.36 -1.76 -2.11
CA PHE A 33 0.72 -1.28 -3.44
C PHE A 33 0.36 -2.28 -4.54
N SER A 34 0.66 -3.57 -4.36
CA SER A 34 0.33 -4.61 -5.35
C SER A 34 -1.17 -4.68 -5.66
N ARG A 35 -2.03 -4.58 -4.64
CA ARG A 35 -3.49 -4.63 -4.81
C ARG A 35 -4.10 -3.37 -5.41
N LEU A 36 -3.48 -2.20 -5.21
CA LEU A 36 -3.94 -1.00 -5.90
C LEU A 36 -3.43 -0.97 -7.33
N LEU A 37 -2.18 -1.38 -7.57
CA LEU A 37 -1.62 -1.49 -8.91
C LEU A 37 -2.52 -2.39 -9.77
N SER A 38 -3.03 -3.49 -9.21
CA SER A 38 -3.96 -4.36 -9.93
C SER A 38 -5.32 -3.70 -10.25
N VAL A 39 -5.77 -2.71 -9.47
CA VAL A 39 -7.03 -2.00 -9.73
C VAL A 39 -6.82 -0.80 -10.66
N ALA A 40 -5.80 0.01 -10.38
CA ALA A 40 -5.56 1.27 -11.07
C ALA A 40 -4.82 1.03 -12.40
N MET A 41 -3.80 0.17 -12.43
CA MET A 41 -2.85 0.09 -13.54
C MET A 41 -3.11 -1.03 -14.55
N GLN A 42 -4.09 -1.91 -14.31
CA GLN A 42 -4.43 -2.94 -15.30
C GLN A 42 -4.99 -2.34 -16.59
N ASN A 43 -5.81 -1.29 -16.48
CA ASN A 43 -6.38 -0.56 -17.62
C ASN A 43 -6.43 0.94 -17.28
N PRO A 44 -5.29 1.65 -17.34
CA PRO A 44 -5.28 3.08 -17.05
C PRO A 44 -6.13 3.81 -18.10
N PRO A 45 -6.99 4.76 -17.70
CA PRO A 45 -7.82 5.53 -18.63
C PRO A 45 -7.04 6.57 -19.43
N ALA A 46 -5.72 6.70 -19.18
CA ALA A 46 -4.87 7.71 -19.76
C ALA A 46 -3.74 7.07 -20.59
N ILE A 47 -3.43 7.67 -21.73
CA ILE A 47 -2.42 7.19 -22.69
C ILE A 47 -1.27 8.20 -22.73
N GLY A 48 -0.03 7.69 -22.66
CA GLY A 48 1.20 8.49 -22.71
C GLY A 48 2.01 8.44 -21.40
N TRP A 49 3.34 8.52 -21.51
CA TRP A 49 4.28 8.31 -20.40
C TRP A 49 4.03 9.23 -19.20
N HIS A 50 3.91 10.54 -19.44
CA HIS A 50 3.63 11.50 -18.37
C HIS A 50 2.25 11.31 -17.75
N ALA A 51 1.25 10.95 -18.56
CA ALA A 51 -0.10 10.72 -18.07
C ALA A 51 -0.15 9.48 -17.17
N ILE A 52 0.53 8.40 -17.57
CA ILE A 52 0.69 7.18 -16.75
C ILE A 52 1.46 7.51 -15.47
N GLN A 53 2.55 8.28 -15.54
CA GLN A 53 3.32 8.69 -14.36
C GLN A 53 2.45 9.47 -13.37
N ASN A 54 1.69 10.45 -13.83
CA ASN A 54 0.78 11.22 -12.99
C ASN A 54 -0.31 10.34 -12.39
N TYR A 55 -0.87 9.42 -13.19
CA TYR A 55 -1.87 8.48 -12.73
C TYR A 55 -1.33 7.53 -11.65
N CYS A 56 -0.09 7.03 -11.79
CA CYS A 56 0.60 6.28 -10.73
C CYS A 56 0.70 7.10 -9.45
N THR A 57 1.11 8.37 -9.52
CA THR A 57 1.25 9.25 -8.36
C THR A 57 -0.09 9.47 -7.66
N ILE A 58 -1.16 9.73 -8.42
CA ILE A 58 -2.51 9.88 -7.87
C ILE A 58 -2.96 8.60 -7.19
N ALA A 59 -2.69 7.44 -7.79
CA ALA A 59 -3.00 6.15 -7.20
C ALA A 59 -2.26 5.94 -5.85
N HIS A 60 -0.96 6.27 -5.79
CA HIS A 60 -0.18 6.21 -4.55
C HIS A 60 -0.76 7.12 -3.45
N ILE A 61 -1.08 8.38 -3.78
CA ILE A 61 -1.69 9.34 -2.84
C ILE A 61 -3.03 8.82 -2.33
N THR A 62 -3.85 8.27 -3.23
CA THR A 62 -5.18 7.73 -2.90
C THR A 62 -5.08 6.59 -1.88
N VAL A 63 -4.07 5.72 -2.00
CA VAL A 63 -3.81 4.67 -1.01
C VAL A 63 -3.48 5.24 0.37
N LEU A 64 -2.62 6.26 0.43
CA LEU A 64 -2.27 6.88 1.70
C LEU A 64 -3.50 7.52 2.36
N LEU A 65 -4.35 8.18 1.57
CA LEU A 65 -5.60 8.76 2.05
C LEU A 65 -6.56 7.69 2.59
N VAL A 66 -6.73 6.58 1.85
CA VAL A 66 -7.57 5.45 2.31
C VAL A 66 -7.02 4.84 3.60
N ALA A 67 -5.70 4.67 3.71
CA ALA A 67 -5.06 4.14 4.90
C ALA A 67 -5.28 5.05 6.13
N ILE A 68 -5.12 6.37 5.94
CA ILE A 68 -5.39 7.37 6.98
C ILE A 68 -6.88 7.37 7.37
N ALA A 69 -7.77 7.32 6.40
CA ALA A 69 -9.21 7.30 6.63
C ALA A 69 -9.62 6.05 7.44
N ALA A 70 -9.13 4.88 7.07
CA ALA A 70 -9.38 3.64 7.82
C ALA A 70 -8.84 3.69 9.25
N LYS A 71 -7.64 4.24 9.45
CA LYS A 71 -7.06 4.48 10.79
C LYS A 71 -7.96 5.40 11.62
N ARG A 72 -8.45 6.50 11.04
CA ARG A 72 -9.32 7.47 11.71
C ARG A 72 -10.72 6.92 12.02
N SER A 73 -11.23 6.01 11.19
CA SER A 73 -12.52 5.35 11.41
C SER A 73 -12.45 4.11 12.32
N GLY A 74 -11.30 3.81 12.93
CA GLY A 74 -11.13 2.63 13.80
C GLY A 74 -11.15 1.29 13.05
N HIS A 75 -10.84 1.31 11.75
CA HIS A 75 -10.85 0.14 10.86
C HIS A 75 -9.44 -0.26 10.45
N ASP A 76 -8.56 -0.46 11.42
CA ASP A 76 -7.13 -0.79 11.23
C ASP A 76 -6.92 -2.03 10.35
N ASP A 77 -7.84 -2.99 10.39
CA ASP A 77 -7.77 -4.23 9.62
C ASP A 77 -8.13 -4.05 8.14
N LYS A 78 -8.97 -3.04 7.85
CA LYS A 78 -9.59 -2.81 6.54
C LYS A 78 -8.76 -1.92 5.62
N ILE A 79 -7.64 -1.35 6.09
CA ILE A 79 -6.61 -0.72 5.25
C ILE A 79 -6.20 -1.67 4.09
N ARG A 80 -6.28 -2.98 4.34
CA ARG A 80 -5.96 -4.05 3.38
C ARG A 80 -7.00 -4.27 2.28
N PHE A 81 -8.20 -3.70 2.39
CA PHE A 81 -9.32 -3.96 1.48
C PHE A 81 -9.89 -2.66 0.89
N VAL A 82 -9.04 -1.89 0.20
CA VAL A 82 -9.42 -0.66 -0.53
C VAL A 82 -10.72 -0.83 -1.33
N LYS A 83 -10.87 -1.96 -2.04
CA LYS A 83 -12.04 -2.24 -2.89
C LYS A 83 -13.37 -2.41 -2.12
N SER A 84 -13.37 -2.97 -0.91
CA SER A 84 -14.59 -3.11 -0.09
C SER A 84 -14.77 -1.96 0.90
N PHE A 85 -13.69 -1.28 1.25
CA PHE A 85 -13.70 -0.16 2.16
C PHE A 85 -14.25 1.13 1.54
N ILE A 86 -13.88 1.44 0.29
CA ILE A 86 -14.37 2.65 -0.40
C ILE A 86 -15.91 2.69 -0.50
N PRO A 87 -16.62 1.61 -0.91
CA PRO A 87 -18.08 1.60 -0.91
C PRO A 87 -18.69 1.80 0.49
N THR A 88 -18.07 1.22 1.52
CA THR A 88 -18.54 1.33 2.91
C THR A 88 -18.42 2.77 3.42
N LEU A 89 -17.28 3.44 3.17
CA LEU A 89 -17.09 4.84 3.50
C LEU A 89 -18.08 5.77 2.80
N SER A 90 -18.35 5.54 1.52
CA SER A 90 -19.31 6.35 0.75
C SER A 90 -20.73 6.26 1.33
N HIS A 91 -21.14 5.05 1.71
CA HIS A 91 -22.44 4.81 2.33
C HIS A 91 -22.53 5.44 3.74
N GLU A 92 -21.46 5.37 4.53
CA GLU A 92 -21.40 5.95 5.86
C GLU A 92 -21.32 7.49 5.84
N ALA A 93 -20.62 8.06 4.86
CA ALA A 93 -20.60 9.49 4.61
C ALA A 93 -21.99 10.02 4.17
N SER A 94 -22.70 9.29 3.30
CA SER A 94 -24.06 9.66 2.89
C SER A 94 -25.04 9.68 4.08
N LYS A 95 -24.87 8.78 5.05
CA LYS A 95 -25.67 8.72 6.27
C LYS A 95 -25.42 9.85 7.28
N ARG A 96 -24.31 10.58 7.17
CA ARG A 96 -23.99 11.73 8.05
C ARG A 96 -24.46 13.07 7.49
N ILE A 97 -24.86 13.10 6.23
CA ILE A 97 -25.30 14.31 5.51
C ILE A 97 -26.84 14.41 5.49
N LEU A 98 -27.54 13.30 5.76
CA LEU A 98 -28.97 13.23 6.08
C LEU A 98 -29.17 13.14 7.60
#